data_AF-A0A8T2JPR6-F1
#
_entry.id   AF-A0A8T2JPR6-F1
#
_cell.length_a   1.000
_cell.length_b   1.000
_cell.length_c   1.000
_cell.angle_alpha   90.00
_cell.angle_beta   90.00
_cell.angle_gamma   90.00
#
_symmetry.space_group_name_H-M   'P 1'
#
loop_
_entity.id
_entity.type
_entity.pdbx_description
1 polymer ?
#
loop_
_entity_poly.entity_id
_entity_poly.type
_entity_poly.pdbx_seq_one_letter_code
_entity_poly.pdbx_strand_id
1 'polypeptide(L)'
;MFIETTDRMNPPSLVLCAIESAARVYSDRPVVYFMKGLPNMLGVNEEIKARNIFPTLSSFDNVYFFPLSMEDIFTGTPLLPWYKKVNPKTEKHWTHVSADGCRLALIWKYGGIYMDTDIISMRPIPDVNFLAAQSSKFSSNGVFGLSTHHSFSWRCMEDFVQNYNGAVWGNQGPQLFTRVLEQLCEIPVFMSEEDVACGNISFLNPQRFYPIPFRSWRLYYEVWSKLPTFNVSYSLHLWNYMNQGKATVVHGSNTLVDNLYKQNCPSLYDALKRNEPTVFNLS
;
A
#
# COMPACT_ATOMS: atom_id res chain seq x y z
N MET A 1 -4.56 -2.36 -5.23
CA MET A 1 -3.76 -1.38 -6.01
C MET A 1 -2.53 -1.00 -5.21
N PHE A 2 -1.39 -0.94 -5.88
CA PHE A 2 -0.10 -0.52 -5.35
C PHE A 2 0.43 0.64 -6.20
N ILE A 3 1.27 1.49 -5.62
CA ILE A 3 1.83 2.66 -6.32
C ILE A 3 3.33 2.83 -6.05
N GLU A 4 4.05 3.27 -7.08
CA GLU A 4 5.44 3.77 -7.02
C GLU A 4 5.46 5.16 -7.66
N THR A 5 5.59 6.18 -6.82
CA THR A 5 5.53 7.60 -7.22
C THR A 5 6.90 8.17 -7.59
N THR A 6 7.97 7.39 -7.47
CA THR A 6 9.31 7.74 -7.95
C THR A 6 9.57 7.12 -9.32
N ASP A 7 10.65 7.56 -9.96
CA ASP A 7 11.08 7.00 -11.26
C ASP A 7 11.81 5.65 -11.10
N ARG A 8 11.67 4.98 -9.94
CA ARG A 8 12.32 3.71 -9.63
C ARG A 8 11.71 2.58 -10.45
N MET A 9 12.56 1.93 -11.25
CA MET A 9 12.21 0.72 -12.01
C MET A 9 12.65 -0.59 -11.36
N ASN A 10 13.53 -0.53 -10.34
CA ASN A 10 13.99 -1.69 -9.58
C ASN A 10 13.41 -1.66 -8.15
N PRO A 11 12.16 -2.12 -7.96
CA PRO A 11 11.53 -2.16 -6.65
C PRO A 11 12.25 -3.14 -5.70
N PRO A 12 12.35 -2.83 -4.40
CA PRO A 12 12.84 -3.77 -3.40
C PRO A 12 12.03 -5.08 -3.37
N SER A 13 12.64 -6.18 -2.91
CA SER A 13 11.96 -7.48 -2.79
C SER A 13 10.67 -7.42 -1.96
N LEU A 14 10.59 -6.52 -0.98
CA LEU A 14 9.37 -6.31 -0.20
C LEU A 14 8.18 -5.85 -1.04
N VAL A 15 8.42 -4.98 -2.01
CA VAL A 15 7.38 -4.52 -2.94
C VAL A 15 6.90 -5.68 -3.81
N LEU A 16 7.85 -6.48 -4.32
CA LEU A 16 7.51 -7.66 -5.13
C LEU A 16 6.71 -8.69 -4.31
N CYS A 17 7.07 -8.89 -3.04
CA CYS A 17 6.33 -9.78 -2.14
C CYS A 17 4.93 -9.22 -1.81
N ALA A 18 4.79 -7.91 -1.61
CA ALA A 18 3.49 -7.28 -1.42
C ALA A 18 2.54 -7.56 -2.59
N ILE A 19 3.05 -7.44 -3.83
CA ILE A 19 2.28 -7.72 -5.05
C ILE A 19 2.00 -9.22 -5.19
N GLU A 20 3.01 -10.09 -5.03
CA GLU A 20 2.84 -11.54 -5.15
C GLU A 20 1.81 -12.07 -4.14
N SER A 21 1.96 -11.69 -2.86
CA SER A 21 1.05 -12.12 -1.80
C SER A 21 -0.39 -11.66 -2.07
N ALA A 22 -0.58 -10.43 -2.54
CA ALA A 22 -1.90 -9.96 -2.96
C ALA A 22 -2.43 -10.75 -4.16
N ALA A 23 -1.63 -11.02 -5.18
CA ALA A 23 -2.03 -11.78 -6.36
C ALA A 23 -2.52 -13.19 -6.01
N ARG A 24 -1.86 -13.83 -5.04
CA ARG A 24 -2.26 -15.16 -4.52
C ARG A 24 -3.56 -15.11 -3.72
N VAL A 25 -3.71 -14.12 -2.83
CA VAL A 25 -4.91 -13.95 -1.98
C VAL A 25 -6.13 -13.59 -2.82
N TYR A 26 -5.94 -12.77 -3.85
CA TYR A 26 -7.00 -12.18 -4.68
C TYR A 26 -6.97 -12.74 -6.11
N SER A 27 -6.96 -14.07 -6.23
CA SER A 27 -6.90 -14.77 -7.54
C SER A 27 -8.10 -14.49 -8.46
N ASP A 28 -9.20 -13.95 -7.91
CA ASP A 28 -10.45 -13.66 -8.60
C ASP A 28 -10.54 -12.22 -9.16
N ARG A 29 -9.52 -11.38 -8.93
CA ARG A 29 -9.58 -9.95 -9.28
C ARG A 29 -8.20 -9.36 -9.66
N PRO A 30 -8.17 -8.24 -10.40
CA PRO A 30 -6.92 -7.61 -10.79
C PRO A 30 -6.12 -7.04 -9.61
N VAL A 31 -4.83 -7.35 -9.59
CA VAL A 31 -3.81 -6.72 -8.76
C VAL A 31 -2.98 -5.77 -9.61
N VAL A 32 -3.17 -4.49 -9.38
CA VAL A 32 -2.58 -3.44 -10.21
C VAL A 32 -1.44 -2.73 -9.49
N TYR A 33 -0.29 -2.60 -10.15
CA TYR A 33 0.85 -1.81 -9.71
C TYR A 33 1.08 -0.63 -10.66
N PHE A 34 0.82 0.58 -10.17
CA PHE A 34 1.05 1.82 -10.91
C PHE A 34 2.46 2.34 -10.66
N MET A 35 3.22 2.65 -11.71
CA MET A 35 4.62 3.06 -11.62
C MET A 35 4.88 4.33 -12.41
N LYS A 36 5.42 5.37 -11.78
CA LYS A 36 5.73 6.64 -12.47
C LYS A 36 6.87 6.47 -13.48
N GLY A 37 7.89 5.69 -13.13
CA GLY A 37 9.02 5.42 -14.03
C GLY A 37 8.70 4.52 -15.23
N LEU A 38 7.56 3.84 -15.23
CA LEU A 38 7.17 2.98 -16.33
C LEU A 38 6.74 3.86 -17.51
N PRO A 39 7.35 3.71 -18.71
CA PRO A 39 6.97 4.49 -19.88
C PRO A 39 5.52 4.24 -20.29
N ASN A 40 4.94 5.15 -21.06
CA ASN A 40 3.58 5.00 -21.56
C ASN A 40 3.53 3.84 -22.57
N MET A 41 3.09 2.67 -22.09
CA MET A 41 3.10 1.41 -22.80
C MET A 41 1.70 1.16 -23.39
N LEU A 42 1.46 1.64 -24.60
CA LEU A 42 0.21 1.38 -25.32
C LEU A 42 0.37 0.14 -26.22
N GLY A 43 -0.28 -0.97 -25.84
CA GLY A 43 -0.43 -2.18 -26.67
C GLY A 43 0.00 -3.50 -26.02
N VAL A 44 -0.47 -4.62 -26.58
CA VAL A 44 -0.24 -6.00 -26.07
C VAL A 44 1.25 -6.37 -25.98
N ASN A 45 2.06 -5.97 -26.96
CA ASN A 45 3.50 -6.23 -26.95
C ASN A 45 4.22 -5.53 -25.78
N GLU A 46 3.69 -4.38 -25.34
CA GLU A 46 4.29 -3.61 -24.26
C GLU A 46 3.87 -4.13 -22.88
N GLU A 47 2.67 -4.71 -22.74
CA GLU A 47 2.27 -5.45 -21.53
C GLU A 47 3.18 -6.67 -21.31
N ILE A 48 3.49 -7.42 -22.37
CA ILE A 48 4.45 -8.53 -22.33
C ILE A 48 5.82 -8.04 -21.87
N LYS A 49 6.28 -6.88 -22.39
CA LYS A 49 7.53 -6.27 -21.94
C LYS A 49 7.49 -5.88 -20.47
N ALA A 50 6.40 -5.27 -19.99
CA ALA A 50 6.23 -4.93 -18.58
C ALA A 50 6.28 -6.17 -17.68
N ARG A 51 5.60 -7.28 -18.08
CA ARG A 51 5.69 -8.56 -17.36
C ARG A 51 7.10 -9.14 -17.37
N ASN A 52 7.83 -8.99 -18.47
CA ASN A 52 9.22 -9.41 -18.56
C ASN A 52 10.16 -8.59 -17.67
N ILE A 53 9.82 -7.35 -17.28
CA ILE A 53 10.62 -6.61 -16.30
C ILE A 53 10.57 -7.30 -14.93
N PHE A 54 9.46 -7.97 -14.59
CA PHE A 54 9.23 -8.57 -13.27
C PHE A 54 9.04 -10.08 -13.37
N PRO A 55 10.11 -10.86 -13.60
CA PRO A 55 10.03 -12.29 -13.90
C PRO A 55 9.32 -13.11 -12.82
N THR A 56 9.49 -12.74 -11.55
CA THR A 56 8.83 -13.41 -10.41
C THR A 56 7.31 -13.22 -10.41
N LEU A 57 6.83 -12.14 -11.03
CA LEU A 57 5.41 -11.82 -11.16
C LEU A 57 4.82 -12.22 -12.52
N SER A 58 5.67 -12.55 -13.50
CA SER A 58 5.26 -12.85 -14.88
C SER A 58 4.26 -14.00 -15.00
N SER A 59 4.28 -14.95 -14.07
CA SER A 59 3.38 -16.11 -14.04
C SER A 59 1.96 -15.82 -13.51
N PHE A 60 1.72 -14.63 -12.95
CA PHE A 60 0.42 -14.24 -12.41
C PHE A 60 -0.41 -13.53 -13.47
N ASP A 61 -1.50 -14.16 -13.89
CA ASP A 61 -2.40 -13.60 -14.92
C ASP A 61 -3.32 -12.49 -14.39
N ASN A 62 -3.39 -12.33 -13.08
CA ASN A 62 -4.13 -11.25 -12.42
C ASN A 62 -3.24 -10.07 -12.01
N VAL A 63 -1.94 -10.02 -12.39
CA VAL A 63 -1.04 -8.90 -12.08
C VAL A 63 -0.85 -8.01 -13.28
N TYR A 64 -1.12 -6.72 -13.11
CA TYR A 64 -1.02 -5.71 -14.17
C TYR A 64 -0.14 -4.54 -13.74
N PHE A 65 0.66 -4.04 -14.68
CA PHE A 65 1.53 -2.88 -14.50
C PHE A 65 1.02 -1.73 -15.37
N PHE A 66 0.83 -0.56 -14.78
CA PHE A 66 0.41 0.63 -15.52
C PHE A 66 1.33 1.83 -15.24
N PRO A 67 1.58 2.69 -16.25
CA PRO A 67 2.26 3.95 -16.02
C PRO A 67 1.42 4.84 -15.08
N LEU A 68 2.10 5.53 -14.16
CA LEU A 68 1.47 6.48 -13.23
C LEU A 68 1.71 7.92 -13.70
N SER A 69 0.67 8.53 -14.27
CA SER A 69 0.63 9.96 -14.55
C SER A 69 -0.20 10.69 -13.50
N MET A 70 0.47 11.47 -12.64
CA MET A 70 -0.21 12.23 -11.58
C MET A 70 -1.20 13.25 -12.14
N GLU A 71 -0.88 13.89 -13.28
CA GLU A 71 -1.80 14.83 -13.92
C GLU A 71 -3.09 14.14 -14.39
N ASP A 72 -2.97 12.95 -14.99
CA ASP A 72 -4.12 12.19 -15.50
C ASP A 72 -5.01 11.68 -14.35
N ILE A 73 -4.41 11.10 -13.30
CA ILE A 73 -5.19 10.60 -12.16
C ILE A 73 -5.79 11.73 -11.32
N PHE A 74 -5.20 12.93 -11.30
CA PHE A 74 -5.78 14.05 -10.58
C PHE A 74 -6.84 14.79 -11.39
N THR A 75 -6.92 14.58 -12.70
CA THR A 75 -7.93 15.20 -13.56
C THR A 75 -9.34 14.90 -13.08
N GLY A 76 -10.15 15.96 -12.95
CA GLY A 76 -11.52 15.87 -12.41
C GLY A 76 -11.61 15.68 -10.89
N THR A 77 -10.51 15.88 -10.16
CA THR A 77 -10.48 15.82 -8.68
C THR A 77 -10.04 17.17 -8.08
N PRO A 78 -10.29 17.42 -6.78
CA PRO A 78 -9.78 18.60 -6.09
C PRO A 78 -8.25 18.72 -6.11
N LEU A 79 -7.53 17.61 -6.33
CA LEU A 79 -6.07 17.57 -6.28
C LEU A 79 -5.40 18.23 -7.48
N LEU A 80 -6.03 18.29 -8.67
CA LEU A 80 -5.36 18.78 -9.88
C LEU A 80 -4.92 20.26 -9.75
N PRO A 81 -5.77 21.21 -9.31
CA PRO A 81 -5.35 22.59 -9.13
C PRO A 81 -4.23 22.76 -8.10
N TRP A 82 -4.21 21.93 -7.04
CA TRP A 82 -3.12 21.90 -6.07
C TRP A 82 -1.83 21.39 -6.72
N TYR A 83 -1.90 20.28 -7.44
CA TYR A 83 -0.75 19.66 -8.10
C TYR A 83 -0.11 20.59 -9.13
N LYS A 84 -0.89 21.40 -9.85
CA LYS A 84 -0.38 22.41 -10.80
C LYS A 84 0.34 23.59 -10.12
N LYS A 85 0.11 23.82 -8.82
CA LYS A 85 0.67 24.95 -8.07
C LYS A 85 1.85 24.54 -7.19
N VAL A 86 1.83 23.34 -6.62
CA VAL A 86 2.87 22.86 -5.73
C VAL A 86 4.19 22.71 -6.50
N ASN A 87 5.31 23.04 -5.86
CA ASN A 87 6.64 22.80 -6.40
C ASN A 87 7.27 21.59 -5.69
N PRO A 88 7.34 20.41 -6.33
CA PRO A 88 7.91 19.21 -5.74
C PRO A 88 9.33 19.40 -5.18
N LYS A 89 10.13 20.28 -5.78
CA LYS A 89 11.54 20.49 -5.40
C LYS A 89 11.69 21.17 -4.03
N THR A 90 10.66 21.87 -3.56
CA THR A 90 10.66 22.55 -2.27
C THR A 90 10.00 21.73 -1.16
N GLU A 91 9.47 20.56 -1.50
CA GLU A 91 8.67 19.74 -0.60
C GLU A 91 9.51 18.68 0.11
N LYS A 92 9.59 18.77 1.44
CA LYS A 92 10.40 17.87 2.27
C LYS A 92 9.93 16.41 2.18
N HIS A 93 8.61 16.20 2.09
CA HIS A 93 7.98 14.88 2.10
C HIS A 93 7.29 14.57 0.77
N TRP A 94 7.75 15.14 -0.33
CA TRP A 94 7.09 15.04 -1.64
C TRP A 94 6.69 13.62 -2.04
N THR A 95 7.57 12.64 -1.90
CA THR A 95 7.27 11.24 -2.27
C THR A 95 6.08 10.68 -1.51
N HIS A 96 5.97 11.01 -0.21
CA HIS A 96 4.85 10.56 0.63
C HIS A 96 3.57 11.33 0.31
N VAL A 97 3.66 12.66 0.23
CA VAL A 97 2.52 13.54 -0.06
C VAL A 97 1.91 13.23 -1.43
N SER A 98 2.75 13.05 -2.46
CA SER A 98 2.28 12.67 -3.79
C SER A 98 1.65 11.28 -3.80
N ALA A 99 2.19 10.30 -3.05
CA ALA A 99 1.59 8.98 -2.89
C ALA A 99 0.24 9.03 -2.13
N ASP A 100 0.10 9.90 -1.14
CA ASP A 100 -1.16 10.15 -0.42
C ASP A 100 -2.24 10.74 -1.34
N GLY A 101 -1.87 11.67 -2.22
CA GLY A 101 -2.78 12.16 -3.26
C GLY A 101 -3.16 11.05 -4.25
N CYS A 102 -2.17 10.30 -4.75
CA CYS A 102 -2.37 9.25 -5.76
C CYS A 102 -3.32 8.16 -5.26
N ARG A 103 -3.12 7.64 -4.04
CA ARG A 103 -3.98 6.57 -3.49
C ARG A 103 -5.44 7.03 -3.32
N LEU A 104 -5.66 8.28 -2.92
CA LEU A 104 -7.01 8.85 -2.81
C LEU A 104 -7.67 8.98 -4.17
N ALA A 105 -6.97 9.53 -5.16
CA ALA A 105 -7.49 9.73 -6.50
C ALA A 105 -7.81 8.40 -7.20
N LEU A 106 -6.91 7.41 -7.09
CA LEU A 106 -7.11 6.09 -7.68
C LEU A 106 -8.33 5.38 -7.09
N ILE A 107 -8.46 5.35 -5.76
CA ILE A 107 -9.61 4.72 -5.11
C ILE A 107 -10.90 5.47 -5.41
N TRP A 108 -10.88 6.80 -5.48
CA TRP A 108 -12.07 7.54 -5.88
C TRP A 108 -12.48 7.25 -7.33
N LYS A 109 -11.52 7.11 -8.27
CA LYS A 109 -11.81 6.86 -9.69
C LYS A 109 -12.24 5.43 -10.00
N TYR A 110 -11.65 4.46 -9.33
CA TYR A 110 -11.76 3.05 -9.71
C TYR A 110 -12.34 2.15 -8.61
N GLY A 111 -12.47 2.67 -7.39
CA GLY A 111 -12.85 1.88 -6.23
C GLY A 111 -11.82 0.80 -5.89
N GLY A 112 -12.24 -0.18 -5.11
CA GLY A 112 -11.41 -1.33 -4.74
C GLY A 112 -10.54 -1.04 -3.51
N ILE A 113 -9.40 -1.71 -3.41
CA ILE A 113 -8.53 -1.70 -2.23
C ILE A 113 -7.16 -1.14 -2.60
N TYR A 114 -6.70 -0.15 -1.84
CA TYR A 114 -5.33 0.33 -1.87
C TYR A 114 -4.51 -0.33 -0.75
N MET A 115 -3.27 -0.68 -1.04
CA MET A 115 -2.29 -1.16 -0.05
C MET A 115 -0.93 -0.51 -0.31
N ASP A 116 -0.24 -0.10 0.76
CA ASP A 116 1.17 0.26 0.69
C ASP A 116 2.00 -0.96 0.25
N THR A 117 3.14 -0.70 -0.38
CA THR A 117 4.03 -1.72 -0.94
C THR A 117 4.91 -2.45 0.09
N ASP A 118 4.67 -2.21 1.38
CA ASP A 118 5.23 -2.93 2.52
C ASP A 118 4.17 -3.72 3.32
N ILE A 119 3.04 -4.03 2.67
CA ILE A 119 1.97 -4.87 3.21
C ILE A 119 2.03 -6.27 2.58
N ILE A 120 2.18 -7.31 3.40
CA ILE A 120 2.08 -8.71 2.96
C ILE A 120 0.65 -9.20 3.19
N SER A 121 -0.04 -9.58 2.12
CA SER A 121 -1.41 -10.11 2.21
C SER A 121 -1.42 -11.56 2.68
N MET A 122 -2.29 -11.89 3.64
CA MET A 122 -2.40 -13.24 4.20
C MET A 122 -3.72 -13.92 3.84
N ARG A 123 -4.81 -13.14 3.79
CA ARG A 123 -6.16 -13.65 3.49
C ARG A 123 -7.07 -12.53 2.96
N PRO A 124 -8.19 -12.86 2.31
CA PRO A 124 -9.07 -11.85 1.73
C PRO A 124 -9.68 -10.93 2.79
N ILE A 125 -9.71 -9.63 2.49
CA ILE A 125 -10.46 -8.63 3.25
C ILE A 125 -11.94 -8.73 2.81
N PRO A 126 -12.93 -8.59 3.74
CA PRO A 126 -14.34 -8.56 3.38
C PRO A 126 -14.64 -7.48 2.33
N ASP A 127 -15.54 -7.79 1.40
CA ASP A 127 -15.95 -6.89 0.33
C ASP A 127 -16.92 -5.81 0.83
N VAL A 128 -16.37 -4.87 1.60
CA VAL A 128 -17.08 -3.74 2.22
C VAL A 128 -16.25 -2.47 2.10
N ASN A 129 -16.90 -1.31 2.21
CA ASN A 129 -16.18 -0.06 2.42
C ASN A 129 -15.51 -0.10 3.79
N PHE A 130 -14.19 0.09 3.84
CA PHE A 130 -13.44 0.03 5.07
C PHE A 130 -12.28 1.02 5.13
N LEU A 131 -11.96 1.43 6.35
CA LEU A 131 -10.74 2.13 6.72
C LEU A 131 -10.04 1.31 7.80
N ALA A 132 -8.72 1.39 7.88
CA ALA A 132 -7.95 0.65 8.87
C ALA A 132 -7.45 1.58 9.99
N ALA A 133 -7.74 1.23 11.24
CA ALA A 133 -7.14 1.88 12.38
C ALA A 133 -5.65 1.53 12.49
N GLN A 134 -4.78 2.54 12.66
CA GLN A 134 -3.39 2.28 13.03
C GLN A 134 -3.27 1.97 14.53
N SER A 135 -4.09 2.65 15.33
CA SER A 135 -4.18 2.53 16.79
C SER A 135 -5.49 3.15 17.27
N SER A 136 -5.78 3.05 18.58
CA SER A 136 -6.91 3.75 19.20
C SER A 136 -6.87 5.25 18.88
N LYS A 137 -8.02 5.81 18.48
CA LYS A 137 -8.18 7.22 18.06
C LYS A 137 -7.44 7.63 16.77
N PHE A 138 -6.79 6.72 16.03
CA PHE A 138 -6.04 7.08 14.81
C PHE A 138 -6.33 6.14 13.64
N SER A 139 -6.69 6.72 12.50
CA SER A 139 -6.77 6.00 11.23
C SER A 139 -5.40 5.96 10.55
N SER A 140 -5.14 4.86 9.85
CA SER A 140 -4.11 4.79 8.83
C SER A 140 -4.67 5.22 7.47
N ASN A 141 -3.77 5.45 6.52
CA ASN A 141 -4.06 5.54 5.08
C ASN A 141 -3.23 4.53 4.25
N GLY A 142 -2.52 3.62 4.92
CA GLY A 142 -1.67 2.60 4.27
C GLY A 142 -2.45 1.42 3.69
N VAL A 143 -3.68 1.19 4.16
CA VAL A 143 -4.63 0.25 3.57
C VAL A 143 -6.05 0.72 3.83
N PHE A 144 -6.85 0.77 2.76
CA PHE A 144 -8.26 1.10 2.82
C PHE A 144 -8.95 0.62 1.54
N GLY A 145 -10.26 0.38 1.62
CA GLY A 145 -11.05 -0.04 0.49
C GLY A 145 -12.36 0.71 0.43
N LEU A 146 -12.68 1.30 -0.72
CA LEU A 146 -13.91 2.08 -0.89
C LEU A 146 -14.48 1.83 -2.28
N SER A 147 -15.80 1.95 -2.41
CA SER A 147 -16.49 1.92 -3.69
C SER A 147 -16.07 3.12 -4.56
N THR A 148 -16.23 2.98 -5.87
CA THR A 148 -15.98 4.07 -6.81
C THR A 148 -16.79 5.31 -6.44
N HIS A 149 -16.18 6.48 -6.57
CA HIS A 149 -16.73 7.80 -6.24
C HIS A 149 -17.23 7.95 -4.79
N HIS A 150 -16.73 7.15 -3.85
CA HIS A 150 -17.14 7.24 -2.46
C HIS A 150 -16.87 8.64 -1.87
N SER A 151 -17.85 9.17 -1.12
CA SER A 151 -17.84 10.54 -0.59
C SER A 151 -16.67 10.79 0.38
N PHE A 152 -16.25 9.76 1.13
CA PHE A 152 -15.08 9.82 2.00
C PHE A 152 -13.81 10.22 1.24
N SER A 153 -13.49 9.54 0.13
CA SER A 153 -12.30 9.86 -0.67
C SER A 153 -12.37 11.29 -1.25
N TRP A 154 -13.55 11.74 -1.65
CA TRP A 154 -13.73 13.12 -2.13
C TRP A 154 -13.46 14.14 -1.02
N ARG A 155 -14.08 13.98 0.15
CA ARG A 155 -13.85 14.82 1.33
C ARG A 155 -12.38 14.83 1.75
N CYS A 156 -11.72 13.66 1.69
CA CYS A 156 -10.29 13.56 1.90
C CYS A 156 -9.49 14.41 0.91
N MET A 157 -9.83 14.41 -0.38
CA MET A 157 -9.13 15.25 -1.37
C MET A 157 -9.42 16.74 -1.18
N GLU A 158 -10.61 17.12 -0.73
CA GLU A 158 -10.90 18.52 -0.36
C GLU A 158 -10.09 18.96 0.86
N ASP A 159 -10.09 18.16 1.93
CA ASP A 159 -9.29 18.41 3.14
C ASP A 159 -7.79 18.43 2.83
N PHE A 160 -7.33 17.55 1.93
CA PHE A 160 -5.93 17.49 1.48
C PHE A 160 -5.44 18.85 1.00
N VAL A 161 -6.27 19.54 0.20
CA VAL A 161 -5.95 20.83 -0.40
C VAL A 161 -6.16 21.97 0.58
N GLN A 162 -7.28 21.96 1.32
CA GLN A 162 -7.62 23.03 2.27
C GLN A 162 -6.64 23.09 3.45
N ASN A 163 -6.23 21.94 3.95
CA ASN A 163 -5.35 21.78 5.10
C ASN A 163 -3.96 21.27 4.68
N TYR A 164 -3.49 21.72 3.51
CA TYR A 164 -2.20 21.31 2.96
C TYR A 164 -1.03 21.73 3.85
N ASN A 165 -0.18 20.78 4.24
CA ASN A 165 1.07 21.06 4.95
C ASN A 165 2.12 19.98 4.65
N GLY A 166 2.82 20.13 3.52
CA GLY A 166 3.86 19.20 3.08
C GLY A 166 5.13 19.18 3.95
N ALA A 167 5.25 20.09 4.92
CA ALA A 167 6.34 20.07 5.91
C ALA A 167 6.15 18.98 6.98
N VAL A 168 4.92 18.48 7.17
CA VAL A 168 4.58 17.44 8.15
C VAL A 168 4.25 16.13 7.43
N TRP A 169 5.13 15.13 7.60
CA TRP A 169 5.06 13.83 6.92
C TRP A 169 3.67 13.18 6.88
N GLY A 170 2.92 13.20 8.00
CA GLY A 170 1.64 12.52 8.11
C GLY A 170 0.40 13.38 7.86
N ASN A 171 0.56 14.68 7.57
CA ASN A 171 -0.56 15.63 7.56
C ASN A 171 -1.56 15.39 6.41
N GLN A 172 -1.07 14.92 5.26
CA GLN A 172 -1.85 14.57 4.07
C GLN A 172 -2.21 13.08 4.00
N GLY A 173 -1.69 12.28 4.93
CA GLY A 173 -1.90 10.84 4.99
C GLY A 173 -2.72 10.40 6.21
N PRO A 174 -2.13 9.73 7.21
CA PRO A 174 -2.89 9.18 8.34
C PRO A 174 -3.59 10.27 9.18
N GLN A 175 -3.02 11.45 9.34
CA GLN A 175 -3.68 12.54 10.08
C GLN A 175 -4.89 13.07 9.31
N LEU A 176 -4.82 13.14 7.98
CA LEU A 176 -5.94 13.51 7.13
C LEU A 176 -7.10 12.54 7.27
N PHE A 177 -6.82 11.23 7.16
CA PHE A 177 -7.84 10.20 7.32
C PHE A 177 -8.49 10.29 8.71
N THR A 178 -7.69 10.52 9.74
CA THR A 178 -8.17 10.71 11.11
C THR A 178 -9.09 11.94 11.22
N ARG A 179 -8.65 13.13 10.77
CA ARG A 179 -9.45 14.37 10.81
C ARG A 179 -10.77 14.24 10.07
N VAL A 180 -10.77 13.63 8.88
CA VAL A 180 -11.99 13.47 8.07
C VAL A 180 -12.92 12.43 8.71
N LEU A 181 -12.38 11.36 9.28
CA LEU A 181 -13.18 10.35 9.98
C LEU A 181 -13.83 10.90 11.25
N GLU A 182 -13.13 11.75 12.00
CA GLU A 182 -13.66 12.43 13.20
C GLU A 182 -14.86 13.34 12.91
N GLN A 183 -14.99 13.84 11.68
CA GLN A 183 -16.16 14.61 11.25
C GLN A 183 -17.38 13.72 10.97
N LEU A 184 -17.20 12.41 10.83
CA LEU A 184 -18.26 11.45 10.50
C LEU A 184 -18.70 10.63 11.71
N CYS A 185 -17.78 10.26 12.60
CA CYS A 185 -18.05 9.48 13.80
C CYS A 185 -16.98 9.69 14.87
N GLU A 186 -17.31 9.34 16.11
CA GLU A 186 -16.29 9.25 17.16
C GLU A 186 -15.37 8.05 16.90
N ILE A 187 -14.07 8.31 16.72
CA ILE A 187 -13.10 7.23 16.58
C ILE A 187 -13.00 6.47 17.91
N PRO A 188 -13.07 5.13 17.93
CA PRO A 188 -13.08 4.35 19.16
C PRO A 188 -11.70 4.31 19.86
N VAL A 189 -11.74 4.00 21.16
CA VAL A 189 -10.62 3.33 21.83
C VAL A 189 -10.88 1.83 21.74
N PHE A 190 -10.01 1.09 21.06
CA PHE A 190 -10.18 -0.35 20.91
C PHE A 190 -9.84 -1.06 22.23
N MET A 191 -10.87 -1.54 22.92
CA MET A 191 -10.74 -2.37 24.14
C MET A 191 -10.91 -3.87 23.86
N SER A 192 -11.40 -4.22 22.67
CA SER A 192 -11.58 -5.58 22.17
C SER A 192 -11.02 -5.69 20.73
N GLU A 193 -11.10 -6.89 20.13
CA GLU A 193 -10.72 -7.15 18.74
C GLU A 193 -11.85 -6.89 17.74
N GLU A 194 -12.92 -6.22 18.17
CA GLU A 194 -14.06 -5.89 17.32
C GLU A 194 -13.73 -4.73 16.38
N ASP A 195 -14.33 -4.79 15.19
CA ASP A 195 -14.34 -3.71 14.22
C ASP A 195 -15.51 -2.76 14.56
N VAL A 196 -15.40 -1.48 14.23
CA VAL A 196 -16.41 -0.47 14.58
C VAL A 196 -17.08 0.07 13.32
N ALA A 197 -18.40 0.23 13.33
CA ALA A 197 -19.12 0.84 12.23
C ALA A 197 -19.08 2.38 12.34
N CYS A 198 -18.77 3.05 11.23
CA CYS A 198 -18.83 4.50 11.07
C CYS A 198 -19.71 4.82 9.86
N GLY A 199 -21.03 4.90 10.09
CA GLY A 199 -21.99 5.00 9.00
C GLY A 199 -21.93 3.76 8.10
N ASN A 200 -21.64 3.95 6.81
CA ASN A 200 -21.48 2.89 5.82
C ASN A 200 -20.03 2.40 5.66
N ILE A 201 -19.12 2.82 6.54
CA ILE A 201 -17.70 2.44 6.55
C ILE A 201 -17.43 1.52 7.74
N SER A 202 -16.82 0.37 7.48
CA SER A 202 -16.28 -0.51 8.51
C SER A 202 -14.90 -0.01 8.93
N PHE A 203 -14.77 0.55 10.14
CA PHE A 203 -13.50 0.96 10.71
C PHE A 203 -12.84 -0.22 11.41
N LEU A 204 -11.85 -0.80 10.73
CA LEU A 204 -11.24 -2.06 11.10
C LEU A 204 -10.21 -1.90 12.22
N ASN A 205 -10.23 -2.85 13.15
CA ASN A 205 -9.36 -2.91 14.32
C ASN A 205 -7.86 -2.94 13.92
N PRO A 206 -6.95 -2.34 14.71
CA PRO A 206 -5.52 -2.39 14.40
C PRO A 206 -4.97 -3.80 14.21
N GLN A 207 -5.52 -4.82 14.87
CA GLN A 207 -5.09 -6.21 14.69
C GLN A 207 -5.32 -6.76 13.27
N ARG A 208 -6.17 -6.12 12.45
CA ARG A 208 -6.41 -6.54 11.06
C ARG A 208 -5.22 -6.32 10.14
N PHE A 209 -4.40 -5.29 10.39
CA PHE A 209 -3.30 -4.86 9.50
C PHE A 209 -2.00 -4.48 10.22
N TYR A 210 -2.10 -4.11 11.49
CA TYR A 210 -1.03 -3.57 12.33
C TYR A 210 -0.87 -4.33 13.67
N PRO A 211 -0.90 -5.68 13.70
CA PRO A 211 -0.79 -6.44 14.94
C PRO A 211 0.58 -6.24 15.64
N ILE A 212 1.62 -5.93 14.87
CA ILE A 212 2.90 -5.41 15.38
C ILE A 212 2.92 -3.90 15.07
N PRO A 213 2.85 -3.02 16.09
CA PRO A 213 2.79 -1.58 15.88
C PRO A 213 4.13 -1.01 15.40
N PHE A 214 4.11 0.17 14.78
CA PHE A 214 5.30 0.80 14.19
C PHE A 214 6.47 0.97 15.15
N ARG A 215 6.22 1.15 16.46
CA ARG A 215 7.27 1.26 17.49
C ARG A 215 8.05 -0.04 17.68
N SER A 216 7.43 -1.16 17.35
CA SER A 216 7.95 -2.51 17.50
C SER A 216 8.31 -3.16 16.16
N TRP A 217 8.51 -2.37 15.09
CA TRP A 217 8.79 -2.86 13.74
C TRP A 217 9.96 -3.86 13.67
N ARG A 218 10.95 -3.73 14.57
CA ARG A 218 12.12 -4.61 14.65
C ARG A 218 11.76 -6.08 14.88
N LEU A 219 10.62 -6.35 15.52
CA LEU A 219 10.14 -7.70 15.78
C LEU A 219 9.93 -8.53 14.51
N TYR A 220 9.68 -7.88 13.36
CA TYR A 220 9.61 -8.57 12.07
C TYR A 220 10.96 -9.15 11.63
N TYR A 221 12.07 -8.57 12.07
CA TYR A 221 13.43 -8.94 11.67
C TYR A 221 14.16 -9.77 12.74
N GLU A 222 13.43 -10.28 13.73
CA GLU A 222 13.94 -11.13 14.79
C GLU A 222 13.54 -12.59 14.56
N VAL A 223 14.30 -13.53 15.13
CA VAL A 223 13.97 -14.96 15.13
C VAL A 223 12.99 -15.24 16.26
N TRP A 224 11.88 -15.89 15.94
CA TRP A 224 10.85 -16.27 16.91
C TRP A 224 10.93 -17.77 17.21
N SER A 225 10.87 -18.14 18.49
CA SER A 225 10.80 -19.55 18.91
C SER A 225 9.50 -20.23 18.45
N LYS A 226 8.41 -19.45 18.37
CA LYS A 226 7.11 -19.85 17.84
C LYS A 226 6.56 -18.72 16.98
N LEU A 227 6.26 -19.01 15.71
CA LEU A 227 5.69 -18.03 14.81
C LEU A 227 4.27 -17.62 15.26
N PRO A 228 3.96 -16.31 15.32
CA PRO A 228 2.60 -15.85 15.54
C PRO A 228 1.70 -16.28 14.38
N THR A 229 0.46 -16.65 14.69
CA THR A 229 -0.49 -17.15 13.68
C THR A 229 -1.31 -16.05 13.00
N PHE A 230 -1.32 -14.84 13.57
CA PHE A 230 -2.07 -13.67 13.06
C PHE A 230 -3.50 -14.01 12.64
N ASN A 231 -4.21 -14.79 13.46
CA ASN A 231 -5.49 -15.41 13.12
C ASN A 231 -6.60 -14.44 12.73
N VAL A 232 -6.48 -13.17 13.10
CA VAL A 232 -7.48 -12.14 12.80
C VAL A 232 -6.95 -11.09 11.81
N SER A 233 -5.70 -11.21 11.34
CA SER A 233 -5.09 -10.26 10.42
C SER A 233 -5.38 -10.63 8.97
N TYR A 234 -5.81 -9.66 8.18
CA TYR A 234 -5.98 -9.81 6.73
C TYR A 234 -4.64 -9.70 6.01
N SER A 235 -3.81 -8.75 6.47
CA SER A 235 -2.46 -8.50 5.96
C SER A 235 -1.57 -7.99 7.08
N LEU A 236 -0.27 -7.87 6.84
CA LEU A 236 0.71 -7.34 7.80
C LEU A 236 1.48 -6.18 7.20
N HIS A 237 1.46 -5.02 7.85
CA HIS A 237 2.29 -3.86 7.50
C HIS A 237 3.67 -3.95 8.17
N LEU A 238 4.73 -3.90 7.39
CA LEU A 238 6.12 -4.13 7.84
C LEU A 238 6.88 -2.83 8.18
N TRP A 239 6.23 -1.67 8.09
CA TRP A 239 6.78 -0.37 8.49
C TRP A 239 8.12 -0.02 7.82
N ASN A 240 8.24 -0.21 6.51
CA ASN A 240 9.50 -0.04 5.81
C ASN A 240 10.10 1.38 5.96
N TYR A 241 9.24 2.40 6.11
CA TYR A 241 9.68 3.75 6.44
C TYR A 241 10.45 3.82 7.78
N MET A 242 9.98 3.12 8.81
CA MET A 242 10.60 3.08 10.14
C MET A 242 11.94 2.35 10.15
N ASN A 243 12.08 1.38 9.26
CA ASN A 243 13.31 0.60 9.09
C ASN A 243 14.48 1.47 8.56
N GLN A 244 14.21 2.54 7.80
CA GLN A 244 15.25 3.41 7.20
C GLN A 244 16.33 2.64 6.43
N GLY A 245 15.99 1.47 5.87
CA GLY A 245 16.92 0.60 5.15
C GLY A 245 17.95 -0.12 6.02
N LYS A 246 17.78 -0.17 7.35
CA LYS A 246 18.74 -0.78 8.29
C LYS A 246 18.65 -2.30 8.36
N ALA A 247 17.47 -2.87 8.06
CA ALA A 247 17.22 -4.29 8.04
C ALA A 247 16.69 -4.70 6.66
N THR A 248 17.07 -5.88 6.20
CA THR A 248 16.58 -6.48 4.96
C THR A 248 16.17 -7.91 5.21
N VAL A 249 15.39 -8.46 4.29
CA VAL A 249 15.04 -9.88 4.34
C VAL A 249 16.25 -10.70 3.90
N VAL A 250 16.69 -11.59 4.78
CA VAL A 250 17.79 -12.51 4.53
C VAL A 250 17.21 -13.92 4.44
N HIS A 251 17.33 -14.52 3.25
CA HIS A 251 16.83 -15.86 2.99
C HIS A 251 17.45 -16.88 3.96
N GLY A 252 16.61 -17.65 4.65
CA GLY A 252 17.03 -18.70 5.57
C GLY A 252 17.52 -18.18 6.92
N SER A 253 17.34 -16.89 7.21
CA SER A 253 17.63 -16.31 8.53
C SER A 253 16.68 -16.79 9.62
N ASN A 254 15.56 -17.40 9.26
CA ASN A 254 14.49 -17.83 10.15
C ASN A 254 13.87 -16.69 10.99
N THR A 255 14.08 -15.45 10.55
CA THR A 255 13.38 -14.29 11.11
C THR A 255 11.88 -14.36 10.79
N LEU A 256 11.06 -13.58 11.50
CA LEU A 256 9.62 -13.54 11.21
C LEU A 256 9.36 -13.15 9.75
N VAL A 257 10.03 -12.12 9.23
CA VAL A 257 9.87 -11.67 7.83
C VAL A 257 10.35 -12.71 6.81
N ASP A 258 11.44 -13.42 7.08
CA ASP A 258 11.90 -14.53 6.22
C ASP A 258 10.83 -15.64 6.13
N ASN A 259 10.23 -16.00 7.26
CA ASN A 259 9.12 -16.95 7.29
C ASN A 259 7.86 -16.44 6.58
N LEU A 260 7.54 -15.15 6.71
CA LEU A 260 6.41 -14.53 6.00
C LEU A 260 6.62 -14.55 4.49
N TYR A 261 7.83 -14.27 4.00
CA TYR A 261 8.16 -14.37 2.57
C TYR A 261 8.02 -15.79 2.07
N LYS A 262 8.59 -16.75 2.80
CA LYS A 262 8.51 -18.18 2.47
C LYS A 262 7.07 -18.67 2.33
N GLN A 263 6.17 -18.18 3.18
CA GLN A 263 4.76 -18.59 3.19
C GLN A 263 3.92 -17.87 2.12
N ASN A 264 4.11 -16.56 1.96
CA ASN A 264 3.16 -15.73 1.20
C ASN A 264 3.68 -15.32 -0.20
N CYS A 265 4.99 -15.44 -0.44
CA CYS A 265 5.64 -15.02 -1.69
C CYS A 265 6.66 -16.07 -2.19
N PRO A 266 6.28 -17.35 -2.34
CA PRO A 266 7.23 -18.43 -2.63
C PRO A 266 7.94 -18.28 -3.98
N SER A 267 7.31 -17.69 -5.01
CA SER A 267 7.98 -17.50 -6.32
C SER A 267 9.16 -16.55 -6.18
N LEU A 268 8.97 -15.41 -5.50
CA LEU A 268 10.05 -14.49 -5.17
C LEU A 268 11.06 -15.12 -4.20
N TYR A 269 10.59 -15.85 -3.18
CA TYR A 269 11.47 -16.49 -2.19
C TYR A 269 12.46 -17.47 -2.84
N ASP A 270 11.97 -18.29 -3.78
CA ASP A 270 12.78 -19.24 -4.53
C ASP A 270 13.75 -18.55 -5.51
N ALA A 271 13.34 -17.42 -6.10
CA ALA A 271 14.25 -16.59 -6.92
C ALA A 271 15.38 -15.99 -6.08
N LEU A 272 15.08 -15.47 -4.90
CA LEU A 272 16.08 -14.95 -3.95
C LEU A 272 17.07 -16.05 -3.52
N LYS A 273 16.59 -17.27 -3.27
CA LYS A 273 17.45 -18.42 -2.95
C LYS A 273 18.45 -18.75 -4.07
N ARG A 274 18.00 -18.64 -5.32
CA ARG A 274 18.80 -18.97 -6.51
C ARG A 274 19.66 -17.79 -7.00
N ASN A 275 19.62 -16.64 -6.32
CA ASN A 275 20.20 -15.38 -6.79
C ASN A 275 19.75 -15.02 -8.21
N GLU A 276 18.51 -15.35 -8.57
CA GLU A 276 17.94 -15.02 -9.86
C GLU A 276 17.56 -13.53 -9.93
N PRO A 277 17.64 -12.91 -11.11
CA PRO A 277 17.17 -11.54 -11.29
C PRO A 277 15.69 -11.45 -10.93
N THR A 278 15.35 -10.57 -10.00
CA THR A 278 13.94 -10.27 -9.65
C THR A 278 13.37 -9.12 -10.46
N VAL A 279 14.25 -8.36 -11.13
CA VAL A 279 13.92 -7.26 -12.03
C VAL A 279 14.92 -7.27 -13.20
N PHE A 280 14.43 -7.08 -14.43
CA PHE A 280 15.24 -6.87 -15.62
C PHE A 280 15.22 -5.39 -16.06
N ASN A 281 16.32 -4.90 -16.62
CA ASN A 281 16.35 -3.55 -17.19
C ASN A 281 15.57 -3.50 -18.50
N LEU A 282 14.90 -2.37 -18.74
CA LEU A 282 14.40 -2.02 -20.07
C LEU A 282 15.61 -1.80 -21.00
N SER A 283 15.77 -2.68 -22.00
CA SER A 283 16.71 -2.53 -23.11
C SER A 283 16.13 -1.64 -24.20
#